data_AF-A0A2V7UMJ9-F1
#
_entry.id   AF-A0A2V7UMJ9-F1
#
_cell.length_a   1.000
_cell.length_b   1.000
_cell.length_c   1.000
_cell.angle_alpha   90.00
_cell.angle_beta   90.00
_cell.angle_gamma   90.00
#
_symmetry.space_group_name_H-M   'P 1'
#
loop_
_entity.id
_entity.type
_entity.pdbx_description
1 polymer ?
#
loop_
_entity_poly.entity_id
_entity_poly.type
_entity_poly.pdbx_seq_one_letter_code
_entity_poly.pdbx_strand_id
1 'polypeptide(L)'
;MRQIRDLLLLPLLLTVLGCNNHRDTIIVSSTDCGLIRTDLLGTYTVSFSPVTADLFNCSDISFNGNTVTVTSTPLNFSGVQVYASAFNTGFTFTDGASPQGLFGNVETDSCGMSFSVLDNEGMYLHCFGTLDRSTGGVRAACDSTSVLQIPVTDPPAVLADCDLNPILQVSLTIH
;
A
#
# COMPACT_ATOMS: atom_id res chain seq x y z
N MET A 1 -46.22 -41.23 -34.26
CA MET A 1 -46.76 -39.97 -33.69
C MET A 1 -46.11 -39.73 -32.34
N ARG A 2 -45.50 -38.55 -32.20
CA ARG A 2 -45.06 -37.82 -30.99
C ARG A 2 -44.07 -38.48 -30.00
N GLN A 3 -42.83 -38.05 -30.17
CA GLN A 3 -41.87 -37.76 -29.09
C GLN A 3 -42.54 -36.97 -27.95
N ILE A 4 -42.22 -37.34 -26.70
CA ILE A 4 -42.21 -36.39 -25.59
C ILE A 4 -40.80 -36.47 -25.00
N ARG A 5 -40.05 -35.40 -25.24
CA ARG A 5 -38.76 -35.11 -24.61
C ARG A 5 -39.07 -34.67 -23.19
N ASP A 6 -38.65 -35.46 -22.20
CA ASP A 6 -38.62 -34.99 -20.83
C ASP A 6 -37.52 -33.92 -20.72
N LEU A 7 -37.98 -32.68 -20.62
CA LEU A 7 -37.15 -31.51 -20.40
C LEU A 7 -36.56 -31.60 -18.99
N LEU A 8 -35.24 -31.73 -18.91
CA LEU A 8 -34.44 -31.47 -17.72
C LEU A 8 -34.76 -30.08 -17.15
N LEU A 9 -35.51 -30.04 -16.05
CA LEU A 9 -35.52 -28.89 -15.14
C LEU A 9 -34.39 -29.08 -14.14
N LEU A 10 -33.18 -28.70 -14.55
CA LEU A 10 -32.10 -28.43 -13.61
C LEU A 10 -32.48 -27.13 -12.88
N PRO A 11 -32.70 -27.12 -11.56
CA PRO A 11 -32.85 -25.86 -10.85
C PRO A 11 -31.49 -25.18 -10.95
N LEU A 12 -31.46 -24.04 -11.63
CA LEU A 12 -30.34 -23.12 -11.62
C LEU A 12 -30.13 -22.72 -10.15
N LEU A 13 -29.24 -23.42 -9.44
CA LEU A 13 -28.73 -22.97 -8.15
C LEU A 13 -28.01 -21.65 -8.43
N LEU A 14 -28.75 -20.55 -8.36
CA LEU A 14 -28.21 -19.23 -8.10
C LEU A 14 -27.66 -19.28 -6.69
N THR A 15 -26.48 -19.86 -6.53
CA THR A 15 -25.62 -19.56 -5.39
C THR A 15 -25.37 -18.07 -5.50
N VAL A 16 -26.13 -17.29 -4.74
CA VAL A 16 -25.75 -15.94 -4.39
C VAL A 16 -24.41 -16.12 -3.70
N LEU A 17 -23.31 -15.90 -4.44
CA LEU A 17 -21.97 -15.77 -3.89
C LEU A 17 -21.97 -14.45 -3.12
N GLY A 18 -22.75 -14.40 -2.04
CA GLY A 18 -22.67 -13.33 -1.08
C GLY A 18 -21.30 -13.42 -0.42
N CYS A 19 -20.70 -12.26 -0.16
CA CYS A 19 -19.42 -12.21 0.48
C CYS A 19 -19.44 -12.99 1.79
N ASN A 20 -18.51 -13.94 1.91
CA ASN A 20 -18.35 -14.67 3.15
C ASN A 20 -17.94 -13.66 4.21
N ASN A 21 -18.84 -13.41 5.17
CA ASN A 21 -18.69 -12.44 6.26
C ASN A 21 -17.72 -12.91 7.35
N HIS A 22 -16.81 -13.84 7.04
CA HIS A 22 -15.63 -14.04 7.87
C HIS A 22 -15.00 -12.67 8.10
N ARG A 23 -14.63 -12.40 9.36
CA ARG A 23 -14.19 -11.10 9.92
C ARG A 23 -12.91 -10.52 9.29
N ASP A 24 -12.59 -11.03 8.12
CA ASP A 24 -11.35 -10.92 7.37
C ASP A 24 -11.63 -10.41 5.95
N THR A 25 -12.85 -10.61 5.42
CA THR A 25 -13.30 -10.07 4.12
C THR A 25 -13.87 -8.67 4.29
N ILE A 26 -13.42 -7.73 3.48
CA ILE A 26 -14.05 -6.40 3.40
C ILE A 26 -15.16 -6.44 2.36
N ILE A 27 -16.35 -5.99 2.74
CA ILE A 27 -17.54 -6.02 1.89
C ILE A 27 -17.79 -4.62 1.37
N VAL A 28 -17.51 -4.40 0.08
CA VAL A 28 -17.68 -3.10 -0.59
C VAL A 28 -19.15 -2.93 -1.01
N SER A 29 -19.79 -4.01 -1.44
CA SER A 29 -21.24 -4.07 -1.69
C SER A 29 -21.78 -5.48 -1.48
N SER A 30 -23.10 -5.67 -1.50
CA SER A 30 -23.73 -6.99 -1.32
C SER A 30 -23.31 -8.04 -2.37
N THR A 31 -22.70 -7.61 -3.48
CA THR A 31 -22.17 -8.47 -4.55
C THR A 31 -20.66 -8.32 -4.78
N ASP A 32 -19.99 -7.42 -4.04
CA ASP A 32 -18.56 -7.13 -4.21
C ASP A 32 -17.79 -7.34 -2.90
N CYS A 33 -16.98 -8.40 -2.91
CA CYS A 33 -16.15 -8.80 -1.81
C CYS A 33 -14.77 -8.24 -2.13
N GLY A 34 -14.43 -7.12 -1.49
CA GLY A 34 -13.18 -6.42 -1.71
C GLY A 34 -11.97 -7.21 -1.20
N LEU A 35 -10.99 -6.47 -0.68
CA LEU A 35 -9.76 -7.05 -0.13
C LEU A 35 -10.03 -7.95 1.09
N ILE A 36 -9.24 -9.03 1.24
CA ILE A 36 -9.21 -9.84 2.46
C ILE A 36 -7.99 -9.38 3.28
N ARG A 37 -8.18 -9.08 4.56
CA ARG A 37 -7.10 -8.62 5.46
C ARG A 37 -5.90 -9.58 5.48
N THR A 38 -6.12 -10.89 5.39
CA THR A 38 -5.02 -11.87 5.29
C THR A 38 -4.11 -11.67 4.10
N ASP A 39 -4.59 -11.08 3.00
CA ASP A 39 -3.77 -10.80 1.82
C ASP A 39 -2.68 -9.75 2.09
N LEU A 40 -2.82 -9.00 3.19
CA LEU A 40 -1.86 -7.99 3.64
C LEU A 40 -1.03 -8.43 4.83
N LEU A 41 -1.27 -9.61 5.40
CA LEU A 41 -0.44 -10.11 6.50
C LEU A 41 0.86 -10.66 5.93
N GLY A 42 2.00 -10.29 6.52
CA GLY A 42 3.27 -10.83 6.07
C GLY A 42 4.46 -9.95 6.42
N THR A 43 5.58 -10.30 5.81
CA THR A 43 6.76 -9.43 5.77
C THR A 43 6.71 -8.58 4.51
N TYR A 44 6.92 -7.28 4.66
CA TYR A 44 6.92 -6.36 3.53
C TYR A 44 8.35 -6.08 3.12
N THR A 45 8.65 -6.24 1.83
CA THR A 45 9.93 -5.87 1.25
C THR A 45 9.72 -4.67 0.32
N VAL A 46 10.38 -3.55 0.61
CA VAL A 46 10.36 -2.34 -0.23
C VAL A 46 11.71 -2.17 -0.89
N SER A 47 11.74 -2.04 -2.21
CA SER A 47 12.97 -1.88 -3.00
C SER A 47 12.82 -0.74 -3.99
N PHE A 48 13.79 0.16 -3.98
CA PHE A 48 13.88 1.28 -4.91
C PHE A 48 14.84 0.98 -6.06
N SER A 49 14.56 1.55 -7.22
CA SER A 49 15.60 1.71 -8.23
C SER A 49 16.52 2.86 -7.81
N PRO A 50 17.85 2.69 -7.80
CA PRO A 50 18.76 3.76 -7.39
C PRO A 50 18.54 5.03 -8.19
N VAL A 51 18.26 6.12 -7.51
CA VAL A 51 18.03 7.44 -8.12
C VAL A 51 18.23 8.52 -7.08
N THR A 52 18.65 9.70 -7.55
CA THR A 52 18.65 10.93 -6.78
C THR A 52 17.58 11.84 -7.37
N ALA A 53 16.71 12.38 -6.54
CA ALA A 53 15.69 13.33 -6.94
C ALA A 53 15.85 14.65 -6.20
N ASP A 54 15.58 15.73 -6.91
CA ASP A 54 15.52 17.08 -6.38
C ASP A 54 14.17 17.30 -5.69
N LEU A 55 14.20 17.97 -4.55
CA LEU A 55 13.03 18.49 -3.87
C LEU A 55 12.62 19.80 -4.52
N PHE A 56 11.35 19.92 -4.88
CA PHE A 56 10.80 21.16 -5.41
C PHE A 56 9.37 21.38 -4.91
N ASN A 57 8.85 22.60 -5.10
CA ASN A 57 7.52 22.98 -4.65
C ASN A 57 7.27 22.69 -3.16
N CYS A 58 8.31 22.81 -2.33
CA CYS A 58 8.24 22.54 -0.91
C CYS A 58 7.34 23.55 -0.17
N SER A 59 6.63 23.07 0.85
CA SER A 59 5.83 23.92 1.75
C SER A 59 6.69 24.95 2.52
N ASP A 60 7.94 24.59 2.84
CA ASP A 60 9.00 25.53 3.22
C ASP A 60 10.04 25.61 2.08
N ILE A 61 10.12 26.80 1.47
CA ILE A 61 10.97 27.07 0.30
C ILE A 61 12.47 26.87 0.57
N SER A 62 12.90 26.88 1.83
CA SER A 62 14.31 26.63 2.19
C SER A 62 14.78 25.20 1.86
N PHE A 63 13.86 24.27 1.63
CA PHE A 63 14.16 22.90 1.22
C PHE A 63 14.19 22.70 -0.30
N ASN A 64 13.75 23.67 -1.10
CA ASN A 64 13.81 23.56 -2.56
C ASN A 64 15.27 23.47 -3.04
N GLY A 65 15.54 22.52 -3.96
CA GLY A 65 16.86 22.26 -4.50
C GLY A 65 17.74 21.35 -3.62
N ASN A 66 17.24 20.93 -2.45
CA ASN A 66 17.81 19.79 -1.74
C ASN A 66 17.52 18.51 -2.52
N THR A 67 18.20 17.43 -2.17
CA THR A 67 18.04 16.14 -2.85
C THR A 67 17.72 15.03 -1.87
N VAL A 68 17.01 14.01 -2.34
CA VAL A 68 16.89 12.72 -1.67
C VAL A 68 17.53 11.63 -2.53
N THR A 69 18.30 10.73 -1.92
CA THR A 69 18.90 9.60 -2.62
C THR A 69 18.41 8.27 -2.09
N VAL A 70 17.75 7.50 -2.96
CA VAL A 70 17.35 6.12 -2.65
C VAL A 70 18.38 5.14 -3.22
N THR A 71 18.69 4.10 -2.44
CA THR A 71 19.61 3.03 -2.87
C THR A 71 18.84 1.76 -3.22
N SER A 72 19.49 0.81 -3.91
CA SER A 72 18.89 -0.48 -4.27
C SER A 72 18.77 -1.46 -3.11
N THR A 73 19.18 -1.08 -1.89
CA THR A 73 19.13 -1.98 -0.74
C THR A 73 17.67 -2.19 -0.31
N PRO A 74 17.15 -3.44 -0.32
CA PRO A 74 15.79 -3.69 0.10
C PRO A 74 15.59 -3.40 1.60
N LEU A 75 14.49 -2.73 1.92
CA LEU A 75 14.01 -2.53 3.28
C LEU A 75 13.02 -3.65 3.62
N ASN A 76 13.21 -4.32 4.75
CA ASN A 76 12.37 -5.42 5.18
C ASN A 76 11.64 -5.05 6.46
N PHE A 77 10.32 -5.17 6.45
CA PHE A 77 9.44 -4.84 7.57
C PHE A 77 8.73 -6.11 8.02
N SER A 78 9.29 -6.77 9.04
CA SER A 78 8.68 -7.97 9.63
C SER A 78 7.73 -7.58 10.77
N GLY A 79 6.49 -8.06 10.74
CA GLY A 79 5.52 -7.74 11.79
C GLY A 79 4.69 -6.49 11.50
N VAL A 80 4.43 -6.20 10.21
CA VAL A 80 3.48 -5.18 9.80
C VAL A 80 2.10 -5.48 10.41
N GLN A 81 1.54 -4.50 11.10
CA GLN A 81 0.22 -4.58 11.68
C GLN A 81 -0.82 -4.13 10.66
N VAL A 82 -1.81 -4.98 10.39
CA VAL A 82 -2.89 -4.69 9.44
C VAL A 82 -4.20 -4.47 10.17
N TYR A 83 -4.85 -3.36 9.86
CA TYR A 83 -6.12 -2.91 10.40
C TYR A 83 -7.16 -2.91 9.27
N ALA A 84 -8.27 -3.60 9.44
CA ALA A 84 -9.34 -3.64 8.46
C ALA A 84 -10.62 -3.02 9.04
N SER A 85 -11.32 -2.27 8.20
CA SER A 85 -12.68 -1.75 8.44
C SER A 85 -13.58 -2.15 7.28
N ALA A 86 -14.87 -1.86 7.37
CA ALA A 86 -15.82 -2.16 6.29
C ALA A 86 -15.51 -1.46 4.95
N PHE A 87 -14.64 -0.45 4.94
CA PHE A 87 -14.38 0.38 3.75
C PHE A 87 -12.90 0.51 3.38
N ASN A 88 -11.99 0.25 4.31
CA ASN A 88 -10.55 0.49 4.11
C ASN A 88 -9.71 -0.51 4.90
N THR A 89 -8.56 -0.89 4.35
CA THR A 89 -7.49 -1.61 5.06
C THR A 89 -6.26 -0.72 5.19
N GLY A 90 -5.85 -0.44 6.43
CA GLY A 90 -4.60 0.23 6.74
C GLY A 90 -3.54 -0.76 7.20
N PHE A 91 -2.27 -0.38 7.07
CA PHE A 91 -1.15 -1.12 7.65
C PHE A 91 -0.11 -0.16 8.21
N THR A 92 0.64 -0.63 9.19
CA THR A 92 1.74 0.14 9.79
C THR A 92 2.82 -0.76 10.37
N PHE A 93 4.04 -0.25 10.37
CA PHE A 93 5.20 -0.79 11.03
C PHE A 93 6.03 0.37 11.57
N THR A 94 6.42 0.25 12.83
CA THR A 94 7.40 1.11 13.48
C THR A 94 8.32 0.20 14.28
N ASP A 95 9.64 0.30 14.09
CA ASP A 95 10.56 -0.61 14.79
C ASP A 95 10.83 -0.19 16.26
N GLY A 96 10.37 0.99 16.69
CA GLY A 96 10.45 1.50 18.06
C GLY A 96 11.87 1.82 18.57
N ALA A 97 12.93 1.37 17.89
CA ALA A 97 14.33 1.50 18.30
C ALA A 97 15.23 2.17 17.25
N SER A 98 14.76 2.29 16.02
CA SER A 98 15.39 2.77 14.81
C SER A 98 14.32 3.44 13.93
N PRO A 99 14.71 4.36 13.05
CA PRO A 99 13.76 5.15 12.27
C PRO A 99 13.23 4.35 11.07
N GLN A 100 13.03 3.03 11.15
CA GLN A 100 12.31 2.34 10.08
C GLN A 100 10.81 2.51 10.28
N GLY A 101 10.16 3.08 9.28
CA GLY A 101 8.73 3.31 9.26
C GLY A 101 8.15 2.89 7.92
N LEU A 102 7.03 2.17 7.97
CA LEU A 102 6.20 1.89 6.81
C LEU A 102 4.74 2.00 7.24
N PHE A 103 3.94 2.81 6.56
CA PHE A 103 2.51 2.86 6.82
C PHE A 103 1.76 3.19 5.54
N GLY A 104 0.47 2.86 5.50
CA GLY A 104 -0.34 3.13 4.33
C GLY A 104 -1.70 2.48 4.39
N ASN A 105 -2.36 2.46 3.24
CA ASN A 105 -3.66 1.86 3.07
C ASN A 105 -3.83 1.25 1.67
N VAL A 106 -4.79 0.33 1.58
CA VAL A 106 -5.22 -0.31 0.34
C VAL A 106 -6.72 -0.09 0.17
N GLU A 107 -7.07 0.50 -0.97
CA GLU A 107 -8.44 0.67 -1.44
C GLU A 107 -9.04 -0.70 -1.77
N THR A 108 -10.27 -0.90 -1.32
CA THR A 108 -10.88 -2.24 -1.24
C THR A 108 -11.56 -2.66 -2.54
N ASP A 109 -11.90 -1.70 -3.40
CA ASP A 109 -12.52 -1.86 -4.71
C ASP A 109 -11.50 -1.83 -5.87
N SER A 110 -10.48 -0.98 -5.77
CA SER A 110 -9.51 -0.73 -6.84
C SER A 110 -8.17 -1.47 -6.64
N CYS A 111 -7.91 -2.00 -5.44
CA CYS A 111 -6.58 -2.45 -4.99
C CYS A 111 -5.51 -1.34 -5.09
N GLY A 112 -5.92 -0.07 -5.21
CA GLY A 112 -5.04 1.08 -5.13
C GLY A 112 -4.35 1.11 -3.77
N MET A 113 -3.04 1.28 -3.76
CA MET A 113 -2.25 1.28 -2.54
C MET A 113 -1.46 2.57 -2.43
N SER A 114 -1.67 3.28 -1.34
CA SER A 114 -0.89 4.46 -0.95
C SER A 114 -0.08 4.13 0.29
N PHE A 115 1.21 4.43 0.26
CA PHE A 115 2.10 4.10 1.36
C PHE A 115 3.25 5.10 1.50
N SER A 116 3.72 5.24 2.72
CA SER A 116 4.85 6.05 3.08
C SER A 116 5.93 5.16 3.67
N VAL A 117 7.18 5.36 3.24
CA VAL A 117 8.34 4.64 3.79
C VAL A 117 9.39 5.64 4.25
N LEU A 118 9.89 5.44 5.47
CA LEU A 118 10.97 6.25 6.01
C LEU A 118 12.28 5.81 5.37
N ASP A 119 12.92 6.72 4.66
CA ASP A 119 14.24 6.48 4.10
C ASP A 119 15.34 6.64 5.18
N ASN A 120 16.57 6.36 4.77
CA ASN A 120 17.77 6.48 5.59
C ASN A 120 18.24 7.93 5.79
N GLU A 121 17.67 8.89 5.07
CA GLU A 121 17.98 10.32 5.13
C GLU A 121 17.01 11.07 6.06
N GLY A 122 16.03 10.38 6.64
CA GLY A 122 15.06 10.95 7.57
C GLY A 122 13.88 11.61 6.87
N MET A 123 13.46 11.10 5.71
CA MET A 123 12.28 11.57 4.98
C MET A 123 11.28 10.44 4.76
N TYR A 124 9.98 10.76 4.82
CA TYR A 124 8.94 9.83 4.37
C TYR A 124 8.69 10.02 2.88
N LEU A 125 9.03 9.01 2.08
CA LEU A 125 8.69 8.97 0.67
C LEU A 125 7.25 8.48 0.51
N HIS A 126 6.40 9.28 -0.13
CA HIS A 126 4.99 8.96 -0.38
C HIS A 126 4.82 8.35 -1.76
N CYS A 127 4.26 7.15 -1.79
CA CYS A 127 4.22 6.31 -2.97
C CYS A 127 2.82 5.77 -3.22
N PHE A 128 2.49 5.63 -4.50
CA PHE A 128 1.19 5.12 -4.96
C PHE A 128 1.39 4.02 -6.01
N GLY A 129 0.56 3.00 -5.96
CA GLY A 129 0.55 1.91 -6.93
C GLY A 129 -0.71 1.06 -6.84
N THR A 130 -0.66 -0.12 -7.43
CA THR A 130 -1.77 -1.09 -7.40
C THR A 130 -1.26 -2.43 -6.90
N LEU A 131 -1.96 -2.99 -5.91
CA LEU A 131 -1.68 -4.30 -5.35
C LEU A 131 -2.21 -5.41 -6.27
N ASP A 132 -1.31 -6.26 -6.72
CA ASP A 132 -1.66 -7.55 -7.29
C ASP A 132 -1.82 -8.58 -6.18
N ARG A 133 -3.07 -8.85 -5.82
CA ARG A 133 -3.44 -9.82 -4.76
C ARG A 133 -2.95 -11.24 -5.03
N SER A 134 -2.72 -11.60 -6.30
CA SER A 134 -2.27 -12.96 -6.64
C SER A 134 -0.79 -13.19 -6.33
N THR A 135 -0.01 -12.12 -6.33
CA THR A 135 1.44 -12.17 -6.11
C THR A 135 1.89 -11.44 -4.83
N GLY A 136 1.01 -10.64 -4.21
CA GLY A 136 1.37 -9.75 -3.11
C GLY A 136 2.24 -8.57 -3.55
N GLY A 137 2.37 -8.34 -4.86
CA GLY A 137 3.27 -7.36 -5.43
C GLY A 137 2.61 -6.02 -5.73
N VAL A 138 3.38 -4.94 -5.57
CA VAL A 138 2.99 -3.58 -5.94
C VAL A 138 4.13 -2.98 -6.75
N ARG A 139 3.79 -2.52 -7.96
CA ARG A 139 4.64 -1.60 -8.72
C ARG A 139 4.12 -0.20 -8.45
N ALA A 140 4.95 0.65 -7.87
CA ALA A 140 4.55 1.95 -7.40
C ALA A 140 5.57 3.03 -7.79
N ALA A 141 5.14 4.26 -7.60
CA ALA A 141 5.93 5.45 -7.85
C ALA A 141 5.78 6.40 -6.68
N CYS A 142 6.88 7.04 -6.28
CA CYS A 142 6.87 8.07 -5.25
C CYS A 142 7.10 9.44 -5.90
N ASP A 143 6.15 10.35 -5.70
CA ASP A 143 6.13 11.67 -6.31
C ASP A 143 6.34 12.80 -5.31
N SER A 144 6.32 12.49 -4.01
CA SER A 144 6.38 13.47 -2.93
C SER A 144 7.07 12.89 -1.70
N THR A 145 7.51 13.78 -0.80
CA THR A 145 8.19 13.42 0.44
C THR A 145 7.87 14.39 1.58
N SER A 146 7.82 13.90 2.82
CA SER A 146 7.87 14.73 4.02
C SER A 146 9.28 14.74 4.60
N VAL A 147 9.89 15.92 4.66
CA VAL A 147 11.17 16.16 5.35
C VAL A 147 10.94 16.22 6.85
N LEU A 148 11.66 15.40 7.61
CA LEU A 148 11.48 15.33 9.07
C LEU A 148 12.58 16.07 9.83
N GLN A 149 12.26 16.47 11.05
CA GLN A 149 13.26 16.91 12.00
C GLN A 149 14.14 15.72 12.43
N ILE A 150 15.46 15.90 12.36
CA ILE A 150 16.45 14.89 12.78
C ILE A 150 17.03 15.28 14.15
N PRO A 151 17.16 14.34 15.12
CA PRO A 151 16.78 12.92 15.04
C PRO A 151 15.25 12.73 15.00
N VAL A 152 14.79 11.72 14.25
CA VAL A 152 13.37 11.39 14.11
C VAL A 152 12.80 10.96 15.47
N THR A 153 11.69 11.58 15.88
CA THR A 153 10.93 11.26 17.10
C THR A 153 9.61 10.55 16.75
N ASP A 154 8.96 9.96 17.75
CA ASP A 154 7.58 9.45 17.64
C ASP A 154 6.65 10.25 18.59
N PRO A 155 5.71 11.06 18.07
CA PRO A 155 5.42 11.26 16.65
C PRO A 155 6.51 12.07 15.92
N PRO A 156 6.68 11.87 14.61
CA PRO A 156 7.65 12.61 13.80
C PRO A 156 7.20 14.06 13.60
N ALA A 157 8.14 15.00 13.74
CA ALA A 157 7.90 16.40 13.39
C ALA A 157 8.24 16.63 11.91
N VAL A 158 7.23 17.00 11.12
CA VAL A 158 7.37 17.35 9.70
C VAL A 158 7.82 18.80 9.59
N LEU A 159 8.90 19.03 8.84
CA LEU A 159 9.45 20.36 8.55
C LEU A 159 8.92 20.91 7.24
N ALA A 160 8.80 20.06 6.22
CA ALA A 160 8.30 20.43 4.91
C ALA A 160 7.72 19.21 4.19
N ASP A 161 6.78 19.46 3.27
CA ASP A 161 6.32 18.49 2.28
C ASP A 161 6.76 19.01 0.91
N CYS A 162 7.36 18.15 0.09
CA CYS A 162 7.97 18.52 -1.18
C CYS A 162 7.57 17.53 -2.28
N ASP A 163 7.54 18.01 -3.53
CA ASP A 163 7.45 17.16 -4.71
C ASP A 163 8.86 16.64 -5.10
N LEU A 164 8.90 15.50 -5.80
CA LEU A 164 10.13 14.81 -6.21
C LEU A 164 10.33 14.81 -7.73
N ASN A 165 11.52 15.22 -8.19
CA ASN A 165 11.89 15.16 -9.60
C ASN A 165 13.30 14.57 -9.79
N PRO A 166 13.47 13.41 -10.45
CA PRO A 166 12.41 12.60 -11.06
C PRO A 166 11.57 11.84 -10.03
N ILE A 167 10.41 11.35 -10.47
CA ILE A 167 9.59 10.40 -9.71
C ILE A 167 10.40 9.13 -9.43
N LEU A 168 10.37 8.66 -8.18
CA LEU A 168 11.11 7.48 -7.75
C LEU A 168 10.31 6.22 -8.09
N GLN A 169 10.95 5.23 -8.73
CA GLN A 169 10.33 3.92 -8.96
C GLN A 169 10.57 3.01 -7.76
N VAL A 170 9.50 2.41 -7.25
CA VAL A 170 9.53 1.54 -6.08
C VAL A 170 8.73 0.28 -6.32
N SER A 171 9.21 -0.82 -5.74
CA SER A 171 8.47 -2.08 -5.66
C SER A 171 8.25 -2.44 -4.20
N LEU A 172 7.05 -2.91 -3.90
CA LEU A 172 6.69 -3.47 -2.61
C LEU A 172 6.22 -4.91 -2.84
N THR A 173 6.60 -5.83 -1.97
CA THR A 173 6.14 -7.22 -2.00
C THR A 173 5.78 -7.69 -0.61
N ILE A 174 4.65 -8.38 -0.49
CA ILE A 174 4.14 -8.98 0.75
C ILE A 174 4.43 -10.49 0.69
N HIS A 175 5.08 -11.03 1.72
CA HIS A 175 5.50 -12.43 1.83
C HIS A 175 4.80 -13.18 2.95
#